data_AF-A0A3L7NN88-F1
#
_entry.id   AF-A0A3L7NN88-F1
#
_cell.length_a   1.000
_cell.length_b   1.000
_cell.length_c   1.000
_cell.angle_alpha   90.00
_cell.angle_beta   90.00
_cell.angle_gamma   90.00
#
_symmetry.space_group_name_H-M   'P 1'
#
loop_
_entity.id
_entity.type
_entity.pdbx_description
1 polymer ?
#
loop_
_entity_poly.entity_id
_entity_poly.type
_entity_poly.pdbx_seq_one_letter_code
_entity_poly.pdbx_strand_id
1 'polypeptide(L)'
;MIDMTFKWRVLSVGVLVAAALAGVLIYSQSTPRVNLLLITLDTTRADRLGCYGYKQALTPELDGLAQRGVLFERAYAPAPMTSPSHTSIMTGLWPPEHGVYTNALTVLDPQIPTLAELLRAQGYATAAFPAASMLGGKFGLNRGFQSYSDDLSDPSSGADDMQRSRDGQFIADFAIRWLKEHQERSESSPFFCWMHFYDPHDPYLSHRKEFGDQFVNRPYDGELAYVDRQIGRVFEELKRLGQMENTVVVVVGDHGESLGEHGEDSHGYLLHEATLRVPMIIAGSSQAAAGHRVPTPVSSIDLFPTLLEVTGVAVPEELKPRRLQPALSGRPLPTRFCYSQTVEPYLQAFWSPLQSITNDRWRYVRTT
;
A
#
# COMPACT_ATOMS: atom_id res chain seq x y z
N MET A 1 45.45 -51.71 28.68
CA MET A 1 45.22 -51.01 27.40
C MET A 1 43.87 -50.34 27.49
N ILE A 2 43.85 -49.05 27.83
CA ILE A 2 42.62 -48.26 27.92
C ILE A 2 42.42 -47.60 26.56
N ASP A 3 41.23 -47.82 26.03
CA ASP A 3 40.80 -47.66 24.65
C ASP A 3 40.89 -46.20 24.15
N MET A 4 41.74 -45.97 23.14
CA MET A 4 41.99 -44.67 22.50
C MET A 4 40.84 -44.20 21.58
N THR A 5 39.81 -45.03 21.37
CA THR A 5 38.72 -44.72 20.42
C THR A 5 37.66 -43.74 20.97
N PHE A 6 37.58 -43.55 22.29
CA PHE A 6 36.56 -42.67 22.89
C PHE A 6 36.88 -41.17 22.76
N LYS A 7 38.17 -40.78 22.65
CA LYS A 7 38.57 -39.37 22.59
C LYS A 7 38.29 -38.69 21.24
N TRP A 8 38.21 -39.44 20.15
CA TRP A 8 37.97 -38.85 18.82
C TRP A 8 36.50 -38.50 18.58
N ARG A 9 35.55 -39.26 19.14
CA ARG A 9 34.11 -38.98 18.97
C ARG A 9 33.65 -37.70 19.70
N VAL A 10 34.24 -37.37 20.85
CA VAL A 10 33.91 -36.14 21.59
C VAL A 10 34.45 -34.89 20.89
N LEU A 11 35.62 -34.99 20.24
CA LEU A 11 36.19 -33.90 19.44
C LEU A 11 35.42 -33.65 18.14
N SER A 12 34.92 -34.70 17.46
CA SER A 12 34.12 -34.54 16.23
C SER A 12 32.74 -33.91 16.49
N VAL A 13 32.08 -34.26 17.61
CA VAL A 13 30.79 -33.66 17.99
C VAL A 13 30.97 -32.21 18.47
N GLY A 14 32.05 -31.90 19.20
CA GLY A 14 32.35 -30.54 19.63
C GLY A 14 32.63 -29.58 18.47
N VAL A 15 33.33 -30.03 17.42
CA VAL A 15 33.61 -29.22 16.21
C VAL A 15 32.37 -29.04 15.33
N LEU A 16 31.49 -30.05 15.23
CA LEU A 16 30.23 -29.94 14.49
C LEU A 16 29.20 -29.04 15.20
N VAL A 17 29.14 -29.06 16.53
CA VAL A 17 28.27 -28.15 17.31
C VAL A 17 28.83 -26.72 17.29
N ALA A 18 30.14 -26.52 17.35
CA ALA A 18 30.75 -25.20 17.19
C ALA A 18 30.61 -24.63 15.77
N ALA A 19 30.68 -25.46 14.73
CA ALA A 19 30.42 -25.05 13.35
C ALA A 19 28.92 -24.81 13.07
N ALA A 20 28.01 -25.52 13.75
CA ALA A 20 26.58 -25.24 13.69
C ALA A 20 26.22 -23.96 14.46
N LEU A 21 26.83 -23.70 15.62
CA LEU A 21 26.65 -22.45 16.36
C LEU A 21 27.30 -21.26 15.65
N ALA A 22 28.48 -21.43 15.05
CA ALA A 22 29.10 -20.41 14.20
C ALA A 22 28.32 -20.20 12.89
N GLY A 23 27.77 -21.27 12.29
CA GLY A 23 26.91 -21.18 11.11
C GLY A 23 25.56 -20.50 11.37
N VAL A 24 25.02 -20.63 12.59
CA VAL A 24 23.82 -19.91 13.05
C VAL A 24 24.15 -18.47 13.46
N LEU A 25 25.35 -18.19 13.97
CA LEU A 25 25.80 -16.85 14.33
C LEU A 25 26.30 -16.02 13.13
N ILE A 26 26.70 -16.65 12.01
CA ILE A 26 27.25 -15.96 10.83
C ILE A 26 26.16 -15.59 9.79
N TYR A 27 24.92 -16.04 9.95
CA TYR A 27 23.81 -15.70 9.04
C TYR A 27 22.62 -14.97 9.68
N SER A 28 22.78 -14.44 10.89
CA SER A 28 21.93 -13.34 11.36
C SER A 28 22.64 -12.02 11.08
N GLN A 29 22.84 -11.68 9.80
CA GLN A 29 22.86 -10.26 9.48
C GLN A 29 21.44 -9.78 9.78
N SER A 30 21.25 -9.20 10.97
CA SER A 30 20.01 -8.49 11.28
C SER A 30 19.83 -7.47 10.16
N THR A 31 18.88 -7.71 9.26
CA THR A 31 18.50 -6.72 8.27
C THR A 31 18.22 -5.43 9.03
N PRO A 32 18.87 -4.30 8.68
CA PRO A 32 18.61 -3.04 9.37
C PRO A 32 17.10 -2.79 9.35
N ARG A 33 16.51 -2.55 10.52
CA ARG A 33 15.07 -2.31 10.61
C ARG A 33 14.77 -0.94 9.99
N VAL A 34 14.15 -0.96 8.82
CA VAL A 34 13.73 0.23 8.09
C VAL A 34 12.36 0.71 8.58
N ASN A 35 12.14 2.02 8.50
CA ASN A 35 10.80 2.56 8.64
C ASN A 35 9.97 2.22 7.38
N LEU A 36 8.66 2.14 7.55
CA LEU A 36 7.71 1.91 6.46
C LEU A 36 6.68 3.04 6.43
N LEU A 37 6.61 3.74 5.30
CA LEU A 37 5.57 4.72 5.00
C LEU A 37 4.72 4.18 3.84
N LEU A 38 3.48 3.80 4.13
CA LEU A 38 2.49 3.40 3.14
C LEU A 38 1.56 4.58 2.85
N ILE A 39 1.53 5.03 1.60
CA ILE A 39 0.65 6.07 1.09
C ILE A 39 -0.32 5.42 0.12
N THR A 40 -1.60 5.44 0.48
CA THR A 40 -2.69 4.97 -0.38
C THR A 40 -3.44 6.16 -0.96
N LEU A 41 -3.74 6.12 -2.25
CA LEU A 41 -4.44 7.18 -2.98
C LEU A 41 -5.79 6.67 -3.46
N ASP A 42 -6.87 7.27 -2.98
CA ASP A 42 -8.24 6.85 -3.32
C ASP A 42 -8.54 7.13 -4.80
N THR A 43 -9.21 6.19 -5.47
CA THR A 43 -9.64 6.23 -6.89
C THR A 43 -8.57 6.67 -7.90
N THR A 44 -7.29 6.59 -7.56
CA THR A 44 -6.22 7.16 -8.38
C THR A 44 -5.85 6.28 -9.56
N ARG A 45 -6.03 6.83 -10.78
CA ARG A 45 -5.63 6.18 -12.03
C ARG A 45 -4.13 6.31 -12.28
N ALA A 46 -3.49 5.21 -12.69
CA ALA A 46 -2.07 5.25 -13.05
C ALA A 46 -1.81 6.22 -14.22
N ASP A 47 -2.68 6.24 -15.24
CA ASP A 47 -2.51 7.01 -16.46
C ASP A 47 -2.75 8.53 -16.31
N ARG A 48 -2.93 9.00 -15.07
CA ARG A 48 -3.10 10.41 -14.71
C ARG A 48 -1.90 11.00 -13.95
N LEU A 49 -0.81 10.25 -13.80
CA LEU A 49 0.42 10.71 -13.17
C LEU A 49 1.55 10.94 -14.18
N GLY A 50 2.43 11.90 -13.89
CA GLY A 50 3.55 12.27 -14.77
C GLY A 50 4.52 11.11 -15.02
N CYS A 51 4.87 10.36 -13.98
CA CYS A 51 5.73 9.18 -14.04
C CYS A 51 5.15 8.00 -14.85
N TYR A 52 3.87 8.04 -15.18
CA TYR A 52 3.20 7.09 -16.07
C TYR A 52 3.00 7.67 -17.50
N GLY A 53 3.49 8.88 -17.76
CA GLY A 53 3.52 9.50 -19.08
C GLY A 53 2.44 10.56 -19.32
N TYR A 54 1.64 10.92 -18.31
CA TYR A 54 0.61 11.95 -18.45
C TYR A 54 1.24 13.35 -18.44
N LYS A 55 1.43 13.94 -19.63
CA LYS A 55 2.13 15.22 -19.82
C LYS A 55 1.46 16.43 -19.15
N GLN A 56 0.19 16.29 -18.79
CA GLN A 56 -0.62 17.34 -18.17
C GLN A 56 -0.62 17.27 -16.64
N ALA A 57 -0.03 16.22 -16.06
CA ALA A 57 0.09 16.02 -14.63
C ALA A 57 0.91 17.15 -13.98
N LEU A 58 0.56 17.48 -12.73
CA LEU A 58 1.39 18.26 -11.83
C LEU A 58 1.67 17.41 -10.58
N THR A 59 2.50 16.38 -10.77
CA THR A 59 2.81 15.38 -9.72
C THR A 59 4.32 15.22 -9.48
N PRO A 60 5.07 16.32 -9.25
CA PRO A 60 6.53 16.27 -9.15
C PRO A 60 7.06 15.38 -8.01
N GLU A 61 6.34 15.24 -6.90
CA GLU A 61 6.80 14.42 -5.77
C GLU A 61 6.69 12.93 -6.07
N LEU A 62 5.56 12.50 -6.64
CA LEU A 62 5.37 11.13 -7.13
C LEU A 62 6.33 10.82 -8.29
N ASP A 63 6.58 11.79 -9.17
CA ASP A 63 7.52 11.64 -10.28
C ASP A 63 8.96 11.47 -9.77
N GLY A 64 9.36 12.30 -8.81
CA GLY A 64 10.66 12.18 -8.14
C GLY A 64 10.80 10.90 -7.33
N LEU A 65 9.73 10.42 -6.71
CA LEU A 65 9.72 9.14 -6.01
C LEU A 65 9.93 7.98 -6.98
N ALA A 66 9.25 7.97 -8.12
CA ALA A 66 9.43 6.95 -9.17
C ALA A 66 10.86 6.95 -9.74
N GLN A 67 11.48 8.12 -9.90
CA GLN A 67 12.88 8.21 -10.37
C GLN A 67 13.89 7.62 -9.38
N ARG A 68 13.63 7.72 -8.07
CA ARG A 68 14.51 7.17 -7.02
C ARG A 68 14.14 5.74 -6.59
N GLY A 69 12.97 5.26 -6.99
CA GLY A 69 12.45 3.95 -6.61
C GLY A 69 12.25 3.02 -7.81
N VAL A 70 11.34 2.07 -7.62
CA VAL A 70 10.85 1.15 -8.65
C VAL A 70 9.38 1.43 -8.90
N LEU A 71 9.05 1.66 -10.18
CA LEU A 71 7.68 1.91 -10.64
C LEU A 71 7.12 0.63 -11.30
N PHE A 72 5.94 0.20 -10.88
CA PHE A 72 5.23 -0.92 -11.49
C PHE A 72 4.25 -0.39 -12.53
N GLU A 73 4.50 -0.67 -13.81
CA GLU A 73 3.73 -0.06 -14.90
C GLU A 73 2.29 -0.58 -14.93
N ARG A 74 2.07 -1.78 -14.40
CA ARG A 74 0.80 -2.51 -14.46
C ARG A 74 0.47 -3.15 -13.12
N ALA A 75 0.15 -2.31 -12.14
CA ALA A 75 -0.44 -2.75 -10.88
C ALA A 75 -1.97 -2.74 -10.98
N TYR A 76 -2.60 -3.80 -10.46
CA TYR A 76 -4.05 -3.99 -10.53
C TYR A 76 -4.68 -4.09 -9.15
N ALA A 77 -5.77 -3.36 -8.95
CA ALA A 77 -6.63 -3.45 -7.78
C ALA A 77 -7.48 -4.75 -7.83
N PRO A 78 -7.71 -5.42 -6.68
CA PRO A 78 -8.53 -6.62 -6.60
C PRO A 78 -10.03 -6.31 -6.64
N ALA A 79 -10.41 -5.06 -6.40
CA ALA A 79 -11.77 -4.57 -6.56
C ALA A 79 -11.74 -3.08 -6.94
N PRO A 80 -12.71 -2.58 -7.71
CA PRO A 80 -12.86 -1.14 -7.94
C PRO A 80 -13.59 -0.48 -6.77
N MET A 81 -13.20 -0.80 -5.52
CA MET A 81 -13.89 -0.40 -4.29
C MET A 81 -12.90 -0.27 -3.10
N THR A 82 -13.07 0.78 -2.30
CA THR A 82 -12.13 1.19 -1.24
C THR A 82 -11.86 0.13 -0.18
N SER A 83 -12.87 -0.30 0.59
CA SER A 83 -12.73 -1.27 1.69
C SER A 83 -12.15 -2.63 1.25
N PRO A 84 -12.66 -3.30 0.19
CA PRO A 84 -12.08 -4.56 -0.25
C PRO A 84 -10.63 -4.39 -0.72
N SER A 85 -10.29 -3.34 -1.48
CA SER A 85 -8.92 -3.11 -1.93
C SER A 85 -7.95 -2.84 -0.79
N HIS A 86 -8.33 -2.02 0.19
CA HIS A 86 -7.50 -1.77 1.37
C HIS A 86 -7.34 -3.02 2.23
N THR A 87 -8.39 -3.82 2.37
CA THR A 87 -8.32 -5.09 3.09
C THR A 87 -7.34 -6.03 2.41
N SER A 88 -7.37 -6.11 1.08
CA SER A 88 -6.43 -6.92 0.31
C SER A 88 -4.98 -6.41 0.42
N ILE A 89 -4.73 -5.10 0.40
CA ILE A 89 -3.40 -4.50 0.64
C ILE A 89 -2.88 -4.86 2.04
N MET A 90 -3.76 -4.80 3.05
CA MET A 90 -3.40 -5.00 4.46
C MET A 90 -3.29 -6.46 4.88
N THR A 91 -3.75 -7.42 4.07
CA THR A 91 -3.78 -8.85 4.41
C THR A 91 -3.09 -9.74 3.39
N GLY A 92 -2.87 -9.25 2.17
CA GLY A 92 -2.35 -10.04 1.05
C GLY A 92 -3.35 -11.06 0.50
N LEU A 93 -4.61 -10.96 0.89
CA LEU A 93 -5.68 -11.88 0.49
C LEU A 93 -6.56 -11.25 -0.59
N TRP A 94 -7.16 -12.07 -1.43
CA TRP A 94 -8.20 -11.63 -2.36
C TRP A 94 -9.54 -11.42 -1.62
N PRO A 95 -10.47 -10.63 -2.18
CA PRO A 95 -11.78 -10.43 -1.58
C PRO A 95 -12.57 -11.72 -1.24
N PRO A 96 -12.53 -12.80 -2.05
CA PRO A 96 -13.12 -14.08 -1.66
C PRO A 96 -12.47 -14.76 -0.45
N GLU A 97 -11.20 -14.47 -0.18
CA GLU A 97 -10.43 -15.07 0.92
C GLU A 97 -10.61 -14.30 2.23
N HIS A 98 -10.64 -12.96 2.18
CA HIS A 98 -10.85 -12.12 3.38
C HIS A 98 -12.32 -11.76 3.66
N GLY A 99 -13.23 -12.03 2.73
CA GLY A 99 -14.67 -11.91 2.94
C GLY A 99 -15.24 -10.47 2.93
N VAL A 100 -14.43 -9.46 2.63
CA VAL A 100 -14.89 -8.06 2.50
C VAL A 100 -15.10 -7.78 1.02
N TYR A 101 -16.33 -7.47 0.61
CA TYR A 101 -16.71 -7.36 -0.81
C TYR A 101 -17.12 -5.94 -1.24
N THR A 102 -17.55 -5.10 -0.30
CA THR A 102 -18.01 -3.73 -0.56
C THR A 102 -17.77 -2.84 0.66
N ASN A 103 -17.97 -1.54 0.50
CA ASN A 103 -17.79 -0.54 1.53
C ASN A 103 -18.86 -0.66 2.63
N ALA A 104 -18.47 -0.43 3.87
CA ALA A 104 -19.33 -0.34 5.05
C ALA A 104 -20.24 -1.53 5.43
N LEU A 105 -20.25 -2.65 4.69
CA LEU A 105 -21.13 -3.78 5.00
C LEU A 105 -20.47 -4.88 5.84
N THR A 106 -19.16 -5.06 5.72
CA THR A 106 -18.47 -6.20 6.34
C THR A 106 -17.30 -5.74 7.19
N VAL A 107 -17.14 -6.40 8.34
CA VAL A 107 -15.99 -6.24 9.23
C VAL A 107 -14.99 -7.33 8.89
N LEU A 108 -13.71 -6.98 8.78
CA LEU A 108 -12.65 -7.97 8.56
C LEU A 108 -12.60 -8.97 9.72
N ASP A 109 -12.63 -10.26 9.39
CA ASP A 109 -12.51 -11.35 10.36
C ASP A 109 -11.30 -11.11 11.30
N PRO A 110 -11.50 -11.09 12.64
CA PRO A 110 -10.42 -10.88 13.60
C PRO A 110 -9.34 -11.97 13.59
N GLN A 111 -9.59 -13.13 12.97
CA GLN A 111 -8.59 -14.19 12.82
C GLN A 111 -7.60 -13.93 11.67
N ILE A 112 -7.93 -13.01 10.76
CA ILE A 112 -7.03 -12.63 9.65
C ILE A 112 -6.07 -11.55 10.15
N PRO A 113 -4.76 -11.83 10.24
CA PRO A 113 -3.79 -10.85 10.70
C PRO A 113 -3.60 -9.72 9.68
N THR A 114 -3.52 -8.48 10.15
CA THR A 114 -3.16 -7.34 9.29
C THR A 114 -1.65 -7.10 9.28
N LEU A 115 -1.18 -6.35 8.28
CA LEU A 115 0.21 -5.90 8.17
C LEU A 115 0.64 -5.14 9.43
N ALA A 116 -0.24 -4.28 9.96
CA ALA A 116 0.02 -3.52 11.18
C ALA A 116 0.18 -4.42 12.40
N GLU A 117 -0.63 -5.47 12.56
CA GLU A 117 -0.52 -6.42 13.67
C GLU A 117 0.82 -7.15 13.63
N LEU A 118 1.24 -7.62 12.45
CA LEU A 118 2.51 -8.31 12.26
C LEU A 118 3.71 -7.40 12.52
N LEU A 119 3.69 -6.16 12.03
CA LEU A 119 4.77 -5.19 12.27
C LEU A 119 4.83 -4.77 13.74
N ARG A 120 3.68 -4.52 14.38
CA ARG A 120 3.62 -4.19 15.81
C ARG A 120 4.17 -5.33 16.67
N ALA A 121 3.87 -6.58 16.34
CA ALA A 121 4.44 -7.74 17.02
C ALA A 121 5.98 -7.81 16.92
N GLN A 122 6.56 -7.15 15.91
CA GLN A 122 8.01 -7.02 15.73
C GLN A 122 8.60 -5.75 16.34
N GLY A 123 7.79 -4.97 17.08
CA GLY A 123 8.25 -3.78 17.80
C GLY A 123 8.23 -2.49 16.96
N TYR A 124 7.46 -2.45 15.88
CA TYR A 124 7.21 -1.20 15.15
C TYR A 124 6.27 -0.28 15.94
N ALA A 125 6.61 1.01 15.94
CA ALA A 125 5.64 2.06 16.28
C ALA A 125 4.64 2.19 15.12
N THR A 126 3.34 2.14 15.37
CA THR A 126 2.33 2.03 14.31
C THR A 126 1.31 3.18 14.36
N ALA A 127 1.16 3.89 13.24
CA ALA A 127 0.17 4.95 13.09
C ALA A 127 -0.58 4.87 11.76
N ALA A 128 -1.86 5.24 11.77
CA ALA A 128 -2.66 5.38 10.57
C ALA A 128 -3.54 6.64 10.60
N PHE A 129 -3.63 7.27 9.43
CA PHE A 129 -4.42 8.47 9.18
C PHE A 129 -5.34 8.23 7.98
N PRO A 130 -6.40 7.41 8.13
CA PRO A 130 -7.37 7.18 7.07
C PRO A 130 -8.25 8.41 6.82
N ALA A 131 -8.38 8.80 5.55
CA ALA A 131 -9.26 9.91 5.15
C ALA A 131 -10.71 9.51 4.85
N ALA A 132 -11.07 8.22 4.85
CA ALA A 132 -12.41 7.75 4.45
C ALA A 132 -13.16 7.04 5.58
N SER A 133 -14.47 7.29 5.71
CA SER A 133 -15.35 6.65 6.71
C SER A 133 -15.37 5.12 6.60
N MET A 134 -15.25 4.60 5.38
CA MET A 134 -15.21 3.18 5.04
C MET A 134 -13.95 2.47 5.54
N LEU A 135 -12.95 3.23 5.99
CA LEU A 135 -11.72 2.74 6.63
C LEU A 135 -11.76 2.95 8.15
N GLY A 136 -12.90 3.33 8.74
CA GLY A 136 -13.03 3.49 10.18
C GLY A 136 -12.72 2.20 10.96
N GLY A 137 -12.24 2.33 12.20
CA GLY A 137 -11.81 1.20 13.03
C GLY A 137 -12.92 0.19 13.33
N LYS A 138 -14.19 0.60 13.20
CA LYS A 138 -15.36 -0.30 13.27
C LYS A 138 -15.33 -1.43 12.22
N PHE A 139 -14.56 -1.30 11.15
CA PHE A 139 -14.40 -2.30 10.09
C PHE A 139 -13.17 -3.21 10.26
N GLY A 140 -12.34 -2.98 11.28
CA GLY A 140 -11.26 -3.89 11.69
C GLY A 140 -9.88 -3.60 11.12
N LEU A 141 -9.71 -2.61 10.22
CA LEU A 141 -8.39 -2.23 9.69
C LEU A 141 -7.52 -1.44 10.69
N ASN A 142 -8.09 -0.98 11.81
CA ASN A 142 -7.34 -0.34 12.89
C ASN A 142 -6.48 -1.30 13.72
N ARG A 143 -6.74 -2.61 13.63
CA ARG A 143 -6.00 -3.61 14.39
C ARG A 143 -4.51 -3.51 14.08
N GLY A 144 -3.70 -3.52 15.12
CA GLY A 144 -2.25 -3.38 15.03
C GLY A 144 -1.75 -1.94 15.12
N PHE A 145 -2.56 -0.92 14.86
CA PHE A 145 -2.15 0.48 15.02
C PHE A 145 -2.24 0.95 16.47
N GLN A 146 -1.23 1.69 16.94
CA GLN A 146 -1.23 2.35 18.26
C GLN A 146 -1.88 3.74 18.19
N SER A 147 -1.72 4.42 17.06
CA SER A 147 -2.39 5.68 16.75
C SER A 147 -3.27 5.48 15.53
N TYR A 148 -4.58 5.67 15.65
CA TYR A 148 -5.53 5.53 14.55
C TYR A 148 -6.43 6.77 14.54
N SER A 149 -6.34 7.58 13.49
CA SER A 149 -7.10 8.82 13.37
C SER A 149 -8.29 8.60 12.41
N ASP A 150 -9.39 8.08 12.93
CA ASP A 150 -10.64 7.81 12.17
C ASP A 150 -11.82 8.69 12.60
N ASP A 151 -11.61 9.67 13.47
CA ASP A 151 -12.59 10.69 13.79
C ASP A 151 -12.82 11.64 12.60
N LEU A 152 -13.96 11.47 11.93
CA LEU A 152 -14.39 12.27 10.78
C LEU A 152 -15.48 13.29 11.17
N SER A 153 -15.60 13.63 12.45
CA SER A 153 -16.65 14.52 12.98
C SER A 153 -16.47 16.01 12.63
N ASP A 154 -15.58 16.36 11.70
CA ASP A 154 -15.41 17.74 11.25
C ASP A 154 -16.73 18.25 10.61
N PRO A 155 -17.34 19.33 11.15
CA PRO A 155 -18.61 19.87 10.67
C PRO A 155 -18.56 20.47 9.25
N SER A 156 -17.39 20.55 8.62
CA SER A 156 -17.25 20.90 7.20
C SER A 156 -17.60 19.74 6.25
N SER A 157 -17.68 18.51 6.75
CA SER A 157 -18.15 17.34 6.00
C SER A 157 -19.69 17.31 5.97
N GLY A 158 -20.27 17.10 4.80
CA GLY A 158 -21.72 17.09 4.59
C GLY A 158 -22.47 16.08 5.49
N ALA A 159 -23.78 16.27 5.60
CA ALA A 159 -24.65 15.60 6.58
C ALA A 159 -24.85 14.08 6.37
N ASP A 160 -24.24 13.46 5.34
CA ASP A 160 -24.37 12.03 5.08
C ASP A 160 -23.18 11.24 5.66
N ASP A 161 -23.45 10.38 6.64
CA ASP A 161 -22.45 9.69 7.47
C ASP A 161 -21.58 8.71 6.65
N MET A 162 -22.06 8.29 5.47
CA MET A 162 -21.38 7.32 4.60
C MET A 162 -20.35 7.92 3.64
N GLN A 163 -20.40 9.23 3.32
CA GLN A 163 -19.42 9.89 2.43
C GLN A 163 -18.49 10.85 3.16
N ARG A 164 -18.42 10.80 4.49
CA ARG A 164 -17.49 11.65 5.23
C ARG A 164 -16.05 11.28 4.88
N SER A 165 -15.32 12.30 4.44
CA SER A 165 -13.88 12.23 4.22
C SER A 165 -13.16 13.39 4.89
N ARG A 166 -11.83 13.29 4.97
CA ARG A 166 -10.94 14.34 5.48
C ARG A 166 -10.04 14.85 4.37
N ASP A 167 -9.89 16.17 4.32
CA ASP A 167 -8.96 16.86 3.42
C ASP A 167 -7.52 16.39 3.65
N GLY A 168 -6.78 16.16 2.56
CA GLY A 168 -5.41 15.66 2.57
C GLY A 168 -4.43 16.49 3.39
N GLN A 169 -4.68 17.79 3.57
CA GLN A 169 -3.86 18.64 4.43
C GLN A 169 -3.86 18.14 5.88
N PHE A 170 -5.02 17.73 6.40
CA PHE A 170 -5.09 17.20 7.77
C PHE A 170 -4.36 15.87 7.89
N ILE A 171 -4.43 15.02 6.87
CA ILE A 171 -3.70 13.75 6.84
C ILE A 171 -2.19 13.99 6.90
N ALA A 172 -1.67 14.94 6.11
CA ALA A 172 -0.28 15.35 6.16
C ALA A 172 0.09 15.98 7.52
N ASP A 173 -0.76 16.85 8.07
CA ASP A 173 -0.52 17.51 9.35
C ASP A 173 -0.43 16.53 10.52
N PHE A 174 -1.33 15.54 10.57
CA PHE A 174 -1.31 14.50 11.59
C PHE A 174 -0.08 13.60 11.45
N ALA A 175 0.27 13.19 10.23
CA ALA A 175 1.47 12.40 9.98
C ALA A 175 2.75 13.15 10.38
N ILE A 176 2.90 14.41 9.98
CA ILE A 176 4.04 15.27 10.34
C ILE A 176 4.16 15.42 11.85
N ARG A 177 3.04 15.69 12.55
CA ARG A 177 3.03 15.79 14.01
C ARG A 177 3.48 14.49 14.67
N TRP A 178 2.90 13.38 14.25
CA TRP A 178 3.22 12.07 14.81
C TRP A 178 4.68 11.68 14.57
N LEU A 179 5.24 11.96 13.39
CA LEU A 179 6.65 11.70 13.06
C LEU A 179 7.60 12.51 13.96
N LYS A 180 7.27 13.77 14.26
CA LYS A 180 8.04 14.59 15.20
C LYS A 180 8.00 14.02 16.61
N GLU A 181 6.81 13.70 17.10
CA GLU A 181 6.62 13.11 18.43
C GLU A 181 7.32 11.74 18.56
N HIS A 182 7.36 10.94 17.49
CA HIS A 182 8.11 9.69 17.45
C HIS A 182 9.61 9.94 17.59
N GLN A 183 10.17 10.88 16.82
CA GLN A 183 11.59 11.25 16.89
C GLN A 183 11.98 11.81 18.27
N GLU A 184 11.15 12.68 18.85
CA GLU A 184 11.41 13.33 20.14
C GLU A 184 11.44 12.35 21.32
N ARG A 185 10.60 11.32 21.28
CA ARG A 185 10.61 10.25 22.30
C ARG A 185 11.90 9.42 22.31
N SER A 186 12.84 9.67 21.39
CA SER A 186 14.11 8.96 21.24
C SER A 186 13.91 7.44 21.15
N GLU A 187 12.77 7.01 20.62
CA GLU A 187 12.49 5.60 20.40
C GLU A 187 13.34 5.13 19.23
N SER A 188 14.24 4.17 19.49
CA SER A 188 15.01 3.50 18.43
C SER A 188 14.16 2.50 17.63
N SER A 189 12.84 2.42 17.90
CA SER A 189 11.91 1.56 17.17
C SER A 189 11.67 2.12 15.77
N PRO A 190 11.66 1.25 14.74
CA PRO A 190 11.19 1.64 13.42
C PRO A 190 9.70 1.96 13.46
N PHE A 191 9.21 2.79 12.54
CA PHE A 191 7.78 3.05 12.42
C PHE A 191 7.14 2.38 11.21
N PHE A 192 5.84 2.11 11.33
CA PHE A 192 4.93 1.89 10.21
C PHE A 192 3.84 2.95 10.26
N CYS A 193 3.84 3.84 9.26
CA CYS A 193 2.88 4.91 9.11
C CYS A 193 2.05 4.64 7.85
N TRP A 194 0.73 4.59 7.99
CA TRP A 194 -0.21 4.51 6.88
C TRP A 194 -0.96 5.83 6.71
N MET A 195 -0.84 6.43 5.54
CA MET A 195 -1.58 7.63 5.14
C MET A 195 -2.51 7.29 3.98
N HIS A 196 -3.77 7.70 4.09
CA HIS A 196 -4.73 7.56 3.00
C HIS A 196 -5.25 8.93 2.60
N PHE A 197 -5.14 9.26 1.32
CA PHE A 197 -5.68 10.49 0.74
C PHE A 197 -6.95 10.16 -0.05
N TYR A 198 -8.07 10.75 0.35
CA TYR A 198 -9.37 10.56 -0.29
C TYR A 198 -9.60 11.54 -1.45
N ASP A 199 -8.83 12.62 -1.49
CA ASP A 199 -9.08 13.81 -2.31
C ASP A 199 -9.35 13.52 -3.80
N PRO A 200 -8.68 12.54 -4.47
CA PRO A 200 -8.98 12.23 -5.88
C PRO A 200 -10.32 11.51 -6.11
N HIS A 201 -11.15 11.29 -5.10
CA HIS A 201 -12.50 10.70 -5.19
C HIS A 201 -13.58 11.78 -5.44
N ASP A 202 -14.61 11.46 -6.24
CA ASP A 202 -15.77 12.34 -6.45
C ASP A 202 -16.57 12.62 -5.15
N PRO A 203 -17.01 13.85 -4.84
CA PRO A 203 -16.91 15.07 -5.64
C PRO A 203 -15.55 15.76 -5.53
N TYR A 204 -15.02 16.18 -6.68
CA TYR A 204 -13.75 16.92 -6.75
C TYR A 204 -13.91 18.36 -6.30
N LEU A 205 -13.10 18.77 -5.33
CA LEU A 205 -13.03 20.10 -4.76
C LEU A 205 -12.15 21.04 -5.60
N SER A 206 -12.40 22.33 -5.39
CA SER A 206 -11.68 23.39 -6.09
C SER A 206 -10.47 23.87 -5.28
N HIS A 207 -9.27 23.51 -5.72
CA HIS A 207 -7.97 23.96 -5.16
C HIS A 207 -7.49 25.30 -5.74
N ARG A 208 -8.40 26.27 -5.86
CA ARG A 208 -8.10 27.59 -6.46
C ARG A 208 -7.13 28.42 -5.63
N LYS A 209 -7.06 28.21 -4.31
CA LYS A 209 -6.10 28.93 -3.46
C LYS A 209 -4.66 28.53 -3.78
N GLU A 210 -4.47 27.28 -4.21
CA GLU A 210 -3.19 26.65 -4.49
C GLU A 210 -2.79 26.82 -5.95
N PHE A 211 -3.76 26.64 -6.88
CA PHE A 211 -3.49 26.52 -8.31
C PHE A 211 -4.23 27.52 -9.19
N GLY A 212 -5.01 28.44 -8.60
CA GLY A 212 -5.87 29.35 -9.36
C GLY A 212 -6.80 28.55 -10.29
N ASP A 213 -6.91 29.01 -11.54
CA ASP A 213 -7.88 28.46 -12.49
C ASP A 213 -7.33 27.29 -13.33
N GLN A 214 -6.12 26.81 -13.04
CA GLN A 214 -5.41 25.80 -13.83
C GLN A 214 -6.17 24.48 -14.03
N PHE A 215 -7.02 24.11 -13.06
CA PHE A 215 -7.73 22.82 -13.04
C PHE A 215 -9.26 22.93 -13.17
N VAL A 216 -9.79 24.11 -13.50
CA VAL A 216 -11.25 24.34 -13.58
C VAL A 216 -11.97 23.37 -14.51
N ASN A 217 -11.33 22.98 -15.63
CA ASN A 217 -11.89 22.07 -16.61
C ASN A 217 -11.39 20.61 -16.46
N ARG A 218 -10.62 20.33 -15.41
CA ARG A 218 -10.01 19.02 -15.12
C ARG A 218 -9.84 18.85 -13.60
N PRO A 219 -10.94 18.91 -12.84
CA PRO A 219 -10.88 18.99 -11.39
C PRO A 219 -10.20 17.76 -10.74
N TYR A 220 -10.38 16.56 -11.31
CA TYR A 220 -9.65 15.35 -10.91
C TYR A 220 -8.12 15.52 -10.96
N ASP A 221 -7.58 16.13 -12.02
CA ASP A 221 -6.14 16.41 -12.12
C ASP A 221 -5.69 17.42 -11.05
N GLY A 222 -6.60 18.31 -10.60
CA GLY A 222 -6.36 19.26 -9.53
C GLY A 222 -6.27 18.60 -8.16
N GLU A 223 -7.08 17.58 -7.91
CA GLU A 223 -6.99 16.75 -6.70
C GLU A 223 -5.66 16.00 -6.63
N LEU A 224 -5.22 15.40 -7.75
CA LEU A 224 -3.92 14.73 -7.81
C LEU A 224 -2.76 15.70 -7.54
N ALA A 225 -2.81 16.91 -8.09
CA ALA A 225 -1.81 17.94 -7.83
C ALA A 225 -1.82 18.40 -6.36
N TYR A 226 -3.00 18.48 -5.75
CA TYR A 226 -3.15 18.81 -4.34
C TYR A 226 -2.52 17.74 -3.44
N VAL A 227 -2.86 16.47 -3.67
CA VAL A 227 -2.32 15.35 -2.90
C VAL A 227 -0.81 15.23 -3.06
N ASP A 228 -0.28 15.38 -4.29
CA ASP A 228 1.18 15.38 -4.53
C ASP A 228 1.89 16.46 -3.69
N ARG A 229 1.30 17.66 -3.58
CA ARG A 229 1.81 18.72 -2.71
C ARG A 229 1.77 18.34 -1.22
N GLN A 230 0.71 17.67 -0.76
CA GLN A 230 0.62 17.22 0.64
C GLN A 230 1.64 16.12 0.95
N ILE A 231 1.87 15.19 0.01
CA ILE A 231 2.93 14.18 0.08
C ILE A 231 4.31 14.86 0.18
N GLY A 232 4.55 15.90 -0.62
CA GLY A 232 5.77 16.70 -0.58
C GLY A 232 6.08 17.25 0.82
N ARG A 233 5.07 17.77 1.53
CA ARG A 233 5.23 18.28 2.91
C ARG A 233 5.71 17.19 3.87
N VAL A 234 5.20 15.97 3.74
CA VAL A 234 5.62 14.83 4.58
C VAL A 234 7.03 14.39 4.22
N PHE A 235 7.37 14.33 2.92
CA PHE A 235 8.72 14.00 2.48
C PHE A 235 9.75 15.04 2.93
N GLU A 236 9.41 16.33 2.87
CA GLU A 236 10.24 17.41 3.42
C GLU A 236 10.48 17.22 4.91
N GLU A 237 9.45 16.88 5.68
CA GLU A 237 9.61 16.63 7.11
C GLU A 237 10.48 15.40 7.39
N LEU A 238 10.28 14.28 6.70
CA LEU A 238 11.14 13.10 6.82
C LEU A 238 12.62 13.42 6.53
N LYS A 239 12.89 14.29 5.55
CA LYS A 239 14.25 14.78 5.27
C LYS A 239 14.79 15.62 6.42
N ARG A 240 13.97 16.53 6.99
CA ARG A 240 14.38 17.37 8.14
C ARG A 240 14.67 16.55 9.39
N LEU A 241 13.92 15.48 9.62
CA LEU A 241 14.13 14.53 10.71
C LEU A 241 15.30 13.56 10.44
N GLY A 242 15.90 13.59 9.23
CA GLY A 242 16.96 12.65 8.85
C GLY A 242 16.50 11.21 8.65
N GLN A 243 15.20 10.98 8.53
CA GLN A 243 14.58 9.65 8.45
C GLN A 243 14.35 9.17 7.01
N MET A 244 14.42 10.07 6.01
CA MET A 244 14.13 9.74 4.61
C MET A 244 14.93 8.54 4.09
N GLU A 245 16.25 8.51 4.32
CA GLU A 245 17.14 7.46 3.81
C GLU A 245 16.95 6.10 4.51
N ASN A 246 16.32 6.09 5.69
CA ASN A 246 15.97 4.86 6.42
C ASN A 246 14.48 4.51 6.28
N THR A 247 13.75 5.15 5.38
CA THR A 247 12.31 4.94 5.20
C THR A 247 12.02 4.36 3.84
N VAL A 248 11.41 3.17 3.84
CA VAL A 248 10.79 2.60 2.65
C VAL A 248 9.45 3.28 2.44
N VAL A 249 9.31 3.96 1.31
CA VAL A 249 8.09 4.65 0.92
C VAL A 249 7.38 3.84 -0.16
N VAL A 250 6.10 3.56 0.08
CA VAL A 250 5.22 2.85 -0.84
C VAL A 250 4.09 3.79 -1.20
N VAL A 251 3.88 4.05 -2.48
CA VAL A 251 2.69 4.72 -2.99
C VAL A 251 1.89 3.73 -3.80
N VAL A 252 0.59 3.59 -3.52
CA VAL A 252 -0.31 2.73 -4.28
C VAL A 252 -1.70 3.35 -4.39
N GLY A 253 -2.34 3.27 -5.56
CA GLY A 253 -3.77 3.55 -5.67
C GLY A 253 -4.57 2.33 -5.17
N ASP A 254 -5.64 2.54 -4.43
CA ASP A 254 -6.47 1.43 -3.96
C ASP A 254 -7.31 0.82 -5.09
N HIS A 255 -7.89 1.69 -5.93
CA HIS A 255 -8.47 1.44 -7.24
C HIS A 255 -8.41 2.74 -8.08
N GLY A 256 -8.96 2.72 -9.29
CA GLY A 256 -9.04 3.89 -10.16
C GLY A 256 -10.44 4.49 -10.21
N GLU A 257 -10.60 5.44 -11.13
CA GLU A 257 -11.83 6.19 -11.38
C GLU A 257 -12.18 6.11 -12.87
N SER A 258 -13.43 5.85 -13.20
CA SER A 258 -13.86 5.71 -14.59
C SER A 258 -13.84 7.06 -15.33
N LEU A 259 -14.22 8.15 -14.66
CA LEU A 259 -14.33 9.49 -15.24
C LEU A 259 -15.29 9.52 -16.45
N GLY A 260 -16.40 8.78 -16.35
CA GLY A 260 -17.39 8.64 -17.43
C GLY A 260 -17.00 7.65 -18.54
N GLU A 261 -15.82 7.03 -18.48
CA GLU A 261 -15.44 6.01 -19.47
C GLU A 261 -16.38 4.81 -19.40
N HIS A 262 -16.64 4.19 -20.56
CA HIS A 262 -17.51 3.01 -20.67
C HIS A 262 -18.92 3.16 -20.07
N GLY A 263 -19.40 4.39 -19.85
CA GLY A 263 -20.73 4.67 -19.28
C GLY A 263 -20.81 4.51 -17.76
N GLU A 264 -19.68 4.47 -17.06
CA GLU A 264 -19.59 4.52 -15.60
C GLU A 264 -19.01 5.89 -15.19
N ASP A 265 -19.75 6.67 -14.40
CA ASP A 265 -19.33 8.02 -14.01
C ASP A 265 -18.16 7.99 -13.02
N SER A 266 -18.26 7.15 -11.98
CA SER A 266 -17.24 6.97 -10.95
C SER A 266 -16.59 5.57 -11.01
N HIS A 267 -16.95 4.66 -10.12
CA HIS A 267 -16.36 3.33 -10.02
C HIS A 267 -17.32 2.34 -9.34
N GLY A 268 -16.87 1.11 -9.17
CA GLY A 268 -17.58 0.06 -8.46
C GLY A 268 -18.30 -0.93 -9.37
N TYR A 269 -18.85 -0.52 -10.51
CA TYR A 269 -19.65 -1.37 -11.37
C TYR A 269 -18.84 -2.20 -12.36
N LEU A 270 -17.84 -1.60 -13.00
CA LEU A 270 -17.12 -2.23 -14.12
C LEU A 270 -15.67 -2.55 -13.80
N LEU A 271 -15.15 -3.57 -14.49
CA LEU A 271 -13.76 -4.05 -14.35
C LEU A 271 -12.92 -3.60 -15.55
N HIS A 272 -12.87 -2.28 -15.79
CA HIS A 272 -12.08 -1.66 -16.86
C HIS A 272 -10.68 -1.22 -16.39
N GLU A 273 -9.79 -0.85 -17.32
CA GLU A 273 -8.44 -0.38 -16.95
C GLU A 273 -8.52 0.90 -16.12
N ALA A 274 -9.47 1.79 -16.43
CA ALA A 274 -9.71 3.04 -15.71
C ALA A 274 -9.94 2.83 -14.21
N THR A 275 -10.68 1.79 -13.81
CA THR A 275 -11.01 1.51 -12.40
C THR A 275 -10.07 0.51 -11.73
N LEU A 276 -9.27 -0.25 -12.48
CA LEU A 276 -8.42 -1.31 -11.92
C LEU A 276 -6.92 -1.04 -12.01
N ARG A 277 -6.42 -0.30 -13.00
CA ARG A 277 -4.98 -0.05 -13.16
C ARG A 277 -4.55 1.16 -12.33
N VAL A 278 -3.88 0.86 -11.23
CA VAL A 278 -3.50 1.84 -10.20
C VAL A 278 -2.00 2.16 -10.26
N PRO A 279 -1.56 3.33 -9.80
CA PRO A 279 -0.15 3.58 -9.62
C PRO A 279 0.39 2.68 -8.50
N MET A 280 1.61 2.19 -8.65
CA MET A 280 2.38 1.54 -7.58
C MET A 280 3.87 1.88 -7.70
N ILE A 281 4.43 2.45 -6.64
CA ILE A 281 5.83 2.87 -6.55
C ILE A 281 6.39 2.40 -5.20
N ILE A 282 7.58 1.81 -5.20
CA ILE A 282 8.32 1.44 -3.99
C ILE A 282 9.71 2.08 -4.04
N ALA A 283 10.04 2.91 -3.07
CA ALA A 283 11.32 3.62 -2.99
C ALA A 283 11.96 3.49 -1.59
N GLY A 284 13.26 3.81 -1.47
CA GLY A 284 13.98 3.82 -0.18
C GLY A 284 14.39 2.44 0.35
N SER A 285 14.02 1.35 -0.31
CA SER A 285 14.60 0.03 0.00
C SER A 285 16.04 -0.02 -0.49
N SER A 286 16.96 -0.53 0.33
CA SER A 286 18.36 -0.80 -0.07
C SER A 286 18.48 -1.75 -1.26
N GLN A 287 17.40 -2.46 -1.59
CA GLN A 287 17.32 -3.40 -2.69
C GLN A 287 16.71 -2.78 -3.96
N ALA A 288 16.17 -1.55 -3.89
CA ALA A 288 15.51 -0.90 -5.01
C ALA A 288 16.51 -0.35 -6.03
N ALA A 289 16.40 -0.82 -7.26
CA ALA A 289 17.10 -0.26 -8.42
C ALA A 289 16.42 1.05 -8.83
N ALA A 290 17.04 2.19 -8.46
CA ALA A 290 16.49 3.51 -8.74
C ALA A 290 16.15 3.70 -10.23
N GLY A 291 14.94 4.18 -10.50
CA GLY A 291 14.42 4.44 -11.84
C GLY A 291 13.99 3.19 -12.60
N HIS A 292 14.06 2.00 -11.98
CA HIS A 292 13.64 0.76 -12.63
C HIS A 292 12.12 0.74 -12.83
N ARG A 293 11.70 0.24 -14.00
CA ARG A 293 10.29 0.08 -14.35
C ARG A 293 9.98 -1.39 -14.56
N VAL A 294 8.91 -1.86 -13.93
CA VAL A 294 8.47 -3.25 -13.97
C VAL A 294 7.23 -3.36 -14.87
N PRO A 295 7.35 -3.89 -16.10
CA PRO A 295 6.22 -3.99 -17.04
C PRO A 295 5.31 -5.19 -16.74
N THR A 296 5.78 -6.16 -15.96
CA THR A 296 5.03 -7.36 -15.61
C THR A 296 3.83 -6.99 -14.74
N PRO A 297 2.61 -7.50 -15.04
CA PRO A 297 1.45 -7.32 -14.18
C PRO A 297 1.68 -7.81 -12.75
N VAL A 298 1.24 -6.99 -11.79
CA VAL A 298 1.24 -7.27 -10.34
C VAL A 298 -0.09 -6.88 -9.74
N SER A 299 -0.43 -7.44 -8.58
CA SER A 299 -1.63 -7.07 -7.83
C SER A 299 -1.26 -6.25 -6.60
N SER A 300 -2.13 -5.36 -6.14
CA SER A 300 -1.90 -4.63 -4.87
C SER A 300 -1.76 -5.56 -3.67
N ILE A 301 -2.30 -6.79 -3.74
CA ILE A 301 -2.13 -7.82 -2.70
C ILE A 301 -0.66 -8.29 -2.57
N ASP A 302 0.13 -8.14 -3.64
CA ASP A 302 1.54 -8.53 -3.67
C ASP A 302 2.39 -7.60 -2.78
N LEU A 303 1.85 -6.45 -2.35
CA LEU A 303 2.49 -5.57 -1.38
C LEU A 303 2.65 -6.25 -0.02
N PHE A 304 1.61 -6.89 0.51
CA PHE A 304 1.65 -7.48 1.85
C PHE A 304 2.90 -8.36 2.11
N PRO A 305 3.17 -9.43 1.33
CA PRO A 305 4.35 -10.25 1.58
C PRO A 305 5.66 -9.49 1.26
N THR A 306 5.63 -8.55 0.33
CA THR A 306 6.78 -7.72 -0.02
C THR A 306 7.17 -6.80 1.13
N LEU A 307 6.21 -6.18 1.81
CA LEU A 307 6.45 -5.25 2.91
C LEU A 307 6.90 -5.97 4.18
N LEU A 308 6.40 -7.19 4.43
CA LEU A 308 6.95 -8.05 5.49
C LEU A 308 8.41 -8.41 5.21
N GLU A 309 8.73 -8.84 3.99
CA GLU A 309 10.10 -9.20 3.61
C GLU A 309 11.08 -8.01 3.71
N VAL A 310 10.66 -6.83 3.22
CA VAL A 310 11.48 -5.60 3.27
C VAL A 310 11.73 -5.14 4.71
N THR A 311 10.79 -5.38 5.62
CA THR A 311 10.93 -5.07 7.05
C THR A 311 11.58 -6.19 7.86
N GLY A 312 11.98 -7.30 7.22
CA GLY A 312 12.61 -8.45 7.87
C GLY A 312 11.64 -9.28 8.72
N VAL A 313 10.33 -9.13 8.53
CA VAL A 313 9.30 -9.92 9.18
C VAL A 313 9.04 -11.19 8.36
N ALA A 314 8.93 -12.32 9.05
CA ALA A 314 8.65 -13.60 8.39
C ALA A 314 7.30 -13.53 7.66
N VAL A 315 7.30 -13.95 6.40
CA VAL A 315 6.08 -14.08 5.58
C VAL A 315 5.45 -15.43 5.90
N PRO A 316 4.19 -15.50 6.37
CA PRO A 316 3.49 -16.77 6.57
C PRO A 316 3.46 -17.60 5.27
N GLU A 317 3.82 -18.87 5.33
CA GLU A 317 3.93 -19.76 4.15
C GLU A 317 2.56 -20.05 3.51
N GLU A 318 1.49 -19.93 4.30
CA GLU A 318 0.11 -20.09 3.85
C GLU A 318 -0.34 -18.96 2.93
N LEU A 319 0.33 -17.81 2.99
CA LEU A 319 0.05 -16.69 2.11
C LEU A 319 0.77 -16.91 0.78
N LYS A 320 -0.03 -17.17 -0.26
CA LYS A 320 0.45 -17.33 -1.66
C LYS A 320 0.47 -16.07 -2.55
N PRO A 321 0.38 -14.80 -2.06
CA PRO A 321 0.65 -13.66 -2.94
C PRO A 321 2.12 -13.64 -3.37
N ARG A 322 2.38 -12.98 -4.49
CA ARG A 322 3.70 -12.95 -5.10
C ARG A 322 4.57 -11.95 -4.37
N ARG A 323 5.81 -12.33 -4.04
CA ARG A 323 6.81 -11.39 -3.53
C ARG A 323 7.38 -10.55 -4.68
N LEU A 324 7.41 -9.24 -4.51
CA LEU A 324 7.92 -8.28 -5.51
C LEU A 324 9.41 -7.98 -5.35
N GLN A 325 10.06 -8.51 -4.30
CA GLN A 325 11.49 -8.31 -4.03
C GLN A 325 12.38 -8.49 -5.27
N PRO A 326 12.22 -9.54 -6.12
CA PRO A 326 13.09 -9.68 -7.27
C PRO A 326 13.02 -8.48 -8.21
N ALA A 327 11.83 -7.93 -8.43
CA ALA A 327 11.60 -6.72 -9.22
C ALA A 327 12.26 -5.49 -8.61
N LEU A 328 12.28 -5.37 -7.28
CA LEU A 328 12.97 -4.26 -6.61
C LEU A 328 14.45 -4.23 -7.02
N SER A 329 15.09 -5.40 -7.07
CA SER A 329 16.48 -5.56 -7.51
C SER A 329 16.71 -5.56 -9.03
N GLY A 330 15.69 -5.22 -9.84
CA GLY A 330 15.77 -5.24 -11.31
C GLY A 330 15.67 -6.62 -11.95
N ARG A 331 15.35 -7.67 -11.17
CA ARG A 331 15.18 -9.03 -11.69
C ARG A 331 13.77 -9.20 -12.25
N PRO A 332 13.61 -9.93 -13.37
CA PRO A 332 12.30 -10.13 -13.97
C PRO A 332 11.40 -10.95 -13.06
N LEU A 333 10.12 -10.66 -13.21
CA LEU A 333 9.03 -11.26 -12.45
C LEU A 333 8.31 -12.27 -13.37
N PRO A 334 8.08 -13.55 -12.96
CA PRO A 334 7.23 -14.47 -13.75
C PRO A 334 5.82 -13.91 -13.95
N THR A 335 5.25 -14.04 -15.14
CA THR A 335 3.87 -13.59 -15.38
C THR A 335 2.88 -14.40 -14.54
N ARG A 336 1.93 -13.71 -13.90
CA ARG A 336 0.78 -14.30 -13.20
C ARG A 336 -0.50 -13.55 -13.60
N PHE A 337 -1.63 -14.19 -13.40
CA PHE A 337 -2.92 -13.52 -13.53
C PHE A 337 -3.20 -12.66 -12.30
N CYS A 338 -3.59 -11.42 -12.52
CA CYS A 338 -4.18 -10.54 -11.51
C CYS A 338 -5.69 -10.79 -11.48
N TYR A 339 -6.24 -11.15 -10.33
CA TYR A 339 -7.68 -11.32 -10.14
C TYR A 339 -8.31 -10.01 -9.68
N SER A 340 -9.49 -9.69 -10.21
CA SER A 340 -10.31 -8.58 -9.70
C SER A 340 -11.79 -8.95 -9.73
N GLN A 341 -12.59 -8.37 -8.84
CA GLN A 341 -14.04 -8.60 -8.83
C GLN A 341 -14.82 -7.38 -8.37
N THR A 342 -16.12 -7.38 -8.64
CA THR A 342 -17.07 -6.49 -8.00
C THR A 342 -18.43 -7.15 -7.83
N VAL A 343 -19.08 -6.86 -6.69
CA VAL A 343 -20.47 -7.21 -6.40
C VAL A 343 -21.40 -6.00 -6.46
N GLU A 344 -20.86 -4.80 -6.66
CA GLU A 344 -21.62 -3.55 -6.63
C GLU A 344 -22.76 -3.50 -7.67
N PRO A 345 -22.60 -4.02 -8.91
CA PRO A 345 -23.71 -4.10 -9.86
C PRO A 345 -24.93 -4.85 -9.32
N TYR A 346 -24.70 -5.88 -8.50
CA TYR A 346 -25.77 -6.65 -7.89
C TYR A 346 -26.43 -5.90 -6.75
N LEU A 347 -25.63 -5.26 -5.88
CA LEU A 347 -26.14 -4.56 -4.71
C LEU A 347 -26.96 -3.32 -5.07
N GLN A 348 -26.54 -2.59 -6.10
CA GLN A 348 -27.18 -1.33 -6.51
C GLN A 348 -28.28 -1.53 -7.55
N ALA A 349 -28.11 -2.50 -8.46
CA ALA A 349 -28.97 -2.62 -9.65
C ALA A 349 -29.46 -4.04 -9.95
N PHE A 350 -29.18 -5.02 -9.09
CA PHE A 350 -29.50 -6.44 -9.29
C PHE A 350 -28.94 -7.03 -10.59
N TRP A 351 -27.85 -6.46 -11.12
CA TRP A 351 -27.11 -7.03 -12.25
C TRP A 351 -26.14 -8.11 -11.79
N SER A 352 -25.65 -8.94 -12.71
CA SER A 352 -24.65 -9.97 -12.36
C SER A 352 -23.38 -9.33 -11.81
N PRO A 353 -22.83 -9.84 -10.68
CA PRO A 353 -21.48 -9.53 -10.25
C PRO A 353 -20.46 -9.86 -11.34
N LEU A 354 -19.31 -9.19 -11.30
CA LEU A 354 -18.25 -9.38 -12.27
C LEU A 354 -16.99 -9.93 -11.61
N GLN A 355 -16.30 -10.80 -12.33
CA GLN A 355 -14.97 -11.28 -11.99
C GLN A 355 -14.06 -11.17 -13.20
N SER A 356 -12.78 -10.93 -12.99
CA SER A 356 -11.79 -10.84 -14.06
C SER A 356 -10.46 -11.46 -13.69
N ILE A 357 -9.75 -11.91 -14.73
CA ILE A 357 -8.32 -12.23 -14.68
C ILE A 357 -7.60 -11.43 -15.75
N THR A 358 -6.49 -10.80 -15.37
CA THR A 358 -5.67 -9.97 -16.26
C THR A 358 -4.24 -10.48 -16.30
N ASN A 359 -3.64 -10.61 -17.49
CA ASN A 359 -2.21 -10.86 -17.66
C ASN A 359 -1.57 -9.79 -18.57
N ASP A 360 -0.38 -10.07 -19.08
CA ASP A 360 0.39 -9.17 -19.91
C ASP A 360 -0.28 -8.82 -21.25
N ARG A 361 -1.23 -9.63 -21.72
CA ARG A 361 -1.86 -9.47 -23.03
C ARG A 361 -3.38 -9.34 -23.01
N TRP A 362 -4.05 -10.00 -22.07
CA TRP A 362 -5.49 -10.18 -22.08
C TRP A 362 -6.09 -9.88 -20.71
N ARG A 363 -7.31 -9.33 -20.73
CA ARG A 363 -8.25 -9.36 -19.61
C ARG A 363 -9.46 -10.18 -20.04
N TYR A 364 -9.81 -11.17 -19.24
CA TYR A 364 -11.07 -11.90 -19.37
C TYR A 364 -12.01 -11.45 -18.25
N VAL A 365 -13.25 -11.13 -18.61
CA VAL A 365 -14.31 -10.73 -17.65
C VAL A 365 -15.45 -11.72 -17.75
N ARG A 366 -15.93 -12.19 -16.61
CA ARG A 366 -17.06 -13.11 -16.45
C ARG A 366 -18.14 -12.48 -15.59
N THR A 367 -19.36 -12.50 -16.08
CA THR A 367 -20.59 -12.30 -15.29
C THR A 367 -20.90 -13.59 -14.51
N THR A 368 -21.14 -13.48 -13.21
CA THR A 368 -21.47 -14.64 -12.36
C THR A 368 -22.92 -14.69 -11.91
#